data_AF-A0A937T8R3-F1
#
_entry.id   AF-A0A937T8R3-F1
#
_cell.length_a   1.000
_cell.length_b   1.000
_cell.length_c   1.000
_cell.angle_alpha   90.00
_cell.angle_beta   90.00
_cell.angle_gamma   90.00
#
_symmetry.space_group_name_H-M   'P 1'
#
loop_
_entity.id
_entity.type
_entity.pdbx_description
1 polymer ?
#
loop_
_entity_poly.entity_id
_entity_poly.type
_entity_poly.pdbx_seq_one_letter_code
_entity_poly.pdbx_strand_id
1 'polypeptide(L)'
;MNEIKQLTDFFPTYRIVRHFLRGLDGVRNPLFRSTWSRILKQRGTRQEPVDWSDPDAWIPGRLSGEGRALALRIWRESKRELTPRYVRGSWDLTTKHDLLTRDAQDNLRVTERGQRFFAEPEGQIVAEIDTYEGIFTLLRVVAERGPGKRGDFLPDWTAYCRTFTTWHAETLIKSSLRFRMLNLIDRGYVIRLGQAYGTTDAGLSYLKASASLMSG
;
A
#
# COMPACT_ATOMS: atom_id res chain seq x y z
N MET A 1 20.03 -7.78 -18.80
CA MET A 1 18.59 -7.73 -19.13
C MET A 1 17.89 -7.25 -17.87
N ASN A 2 17.20 -6.11 -17.90
CA ASN A 2 16.52 -5.62 -16.70
C ASN A 2 15.38 -6.57 -16.33
N GLU A 3 15.33 -7.00 -15.08
CA GLU A 3 14.25 -7.84 -14.56
C GLU A 3 12.93 -7.08 -14.63
N ILE A 4 11.90 -7.69 -15.24
CA ILE A 4 10.57 -7.09 -15.34
C ILE A 4 9.89 -7.21 -13.97
N LYS A 5 9.59 -6.07 -13.35
CA LYS A 5 9.01 -6.03 -12.00
C LYS A 5 7.50 -6.23 -12.01
N GLN A 6 7.00 -7.08 -11.11
CA GLN A 6 5.58 -7.17 -10.81
C GLN A 6 5.23 -6.27 -9.63
N LEU A 7 4.80 -5.05 -9.93
CA LEU A 7 4.46 -4.03 -8.94
C LEU A 7 3.14 -4.35 -8.22
N THR A 8 2.90 -3.71 -7.08
CA THR A 8 1.63 -3.83 -6.35
C THR A 8 0.58 -2.88 -6.94
N ASP A 9 -0.53 -3.44 -7.43
CA ASP A 9 -1.57 -2.72 -8.18
C ASP A 9 -2.28 -1.66 -7.33
N PHE A 10 -2.85 -2.08 -6.20
CA PHE A 10 -3.56 -1.21 -5.25
C PHE A 10 -2.60 -0.77 -4.14
N PHE A 11 -1.53 -0.08 -4.49
CA PHE A 11 -0.46 0.26 -3.55
C PHE A 11 -1.00 1.07 -2.34
N PRO A 12 -0.91 0.55 -1.11
CA PRO A 12 -1.36 1.25 0.08
C PRO A 12 -0.34 2.31 0.54
N THR A 13 -0.75 3.23 1.42
CA THR A 13 0.24 4.01 2.17
C THR A 13 0.94 3.12 3.19
N TYR A 14 2.18 3.42 3.55
CA TYR A 14 2.91 2.62 4.53
C TYR A 14 2.29 2.69 5.93
N ARG A 15 1.61 3.78 6.28
CA ARG A 15 0.77 3.84 7.48
C ARG A 15 -0.30 2.75 7.49
N ILE A 16 -1.02 2.58 6.37
CA ILE A 16 -2.05 1.53 6.23
C ILE A 16 -1.46 0.12 6.27
N VAL A 17 -0.28 -0.11 5.67
CA VAL A 17 0.43 -1.40 5.76
C VAL A 17 0.80 -1.74 7.20
N ARG A 18 1.31 -0.76 7.95
CA ARG A 18 1.64 -0.94 9.36
C ARG A 18 0.41 -1.28 10.20
N HIS A 19 -0.72 -0.63 9.94
CA HIS A 19 -1.98 -1.01 10.59
C HIS A 19 -2.40 -2.44 10.25
N PHE A 20 -2.27 -2.83 8.98
CA PHE A 20 -2.60 -4.18 8.52
C PHE A 20 -1.75 -5.25 9.19
N LEU A 21 -0.43 -5.08 9.23
CA LEU A 21 0.49 -6.00 9.87
C LEU A 21 0.18 -6.17 11.37
N ARG A 22 -0.08 -5.08 12.11
CA ARG A 22 -0.45 -5.15 13.55
C ARG A 22 -1.76 -5.91 13.78
N GLY A 23 -2.76 -5.64 12.94
CA GLY A 23 -4.08 -6.26 13.07
C GLY A 23 -4.10 -7.75 12.72
N LEU A 24 -3.12 -8.23 11.95
CA LEU A 24 -3.04 -9.63 11.53
C LEU A 24 -2.02 -10.49 12.28
N ASP A 25 -1.12 -9.90 13.06
CA ASP A 25 -0.19 -10.71 13.84
C ASP A 25 -0.94 -11.63 14.83
N GLY A 26 -0.59 -12.92 14.76
CA GLY A 26 -1.22 -14.01 15.51
C GLY A 26 -2.59 -14.46 14.98
N VAL A 27 -3.12 -13.87 13.89
CA VAL A 27 -4.42 -14.27 13.32
C VAL A 27 -4.28 -15.54 12.50
N ARG A 28 -5.18 -16.51 12.70
CA ARG A 28 -5.27 -17.70 11.85
C ARG A 28 -5.52 -17.31 10.39
N ASN A 29 -4.65 -17.75 9.48
CA ASN A 29 -4.79 -17.48 8.05
C ASN A 29 -6.16 -17.95 7.47
N PRO A 30 -6.72 -19.11 7.84
CA PRO A 30 -8.06 -19.51 7.38
C PRO A 30 -9.18 -18.56 7.85
N LEU A 31 -9.04 -17.98 9.06
CA LEU A 31 -9.99 -16.99 9.57
C LEU A 31 -9.91 -15.70 8.74
N PHE A 32 -8.69 -15.22 8.44
CA PHE A 32 -8.51 -14.05 7.57
C PHE A 32 -9.13 -14.28 6.19
N ARG A 33 -8.79 -15.40 5.53
CA ARG A 33 -9.28 -15.71 4.17
C ARG A 33 -10.79 -15.86 4.12
N SER A 34 -11.39 -16.55 5.10
CA SER A 34 -12.85 -16.73 5.15
C SER A 34 -13.58 -15.42 5.44
N THR A 35 -13.05 -14.57 6.33
CA THR A 35 -13.60 -13.24 6.62
C THR A 35 -13.55 -12.34 5.39
N TRP A 36 -12.39 -12.28 4.72
CA TRP A 36 -12.22 -11.49 3.50
C TRP A 36 -13.13 -11.98 2.37
N SER A 37 -13.24 -13.30 2.16
CA SER A 37 -14.16 -13.90 1.19
C SER A 37 -15.62 -13.53 1.46
N ARG A 38 -16.05 -13.54 2.73
CA ARG A 38 -17.40 -13.13 3.14
C ARG A 38 -17.68 -11.66 2.82
N ILE A 39 -16.72 -10.77 3.05
CA ILE A 39 -16.85 -9.34 2.70
C ILE A 39 -16.98 -9.19 1.17
N LEU A 40 -16.12 -9.86 0.40
CA LEU A 40 -16.13 -9.77 -1.06
C LEU A 40 -17.44 -10.27 -1.68
N LYS A 41 -18.05 -11.34 -1.13
CA LYS A 41 -19.34 -11.87 -1.59
C LYS A 41 -20.50 -10.89 -1.41
N GLN A 42 -20.36 -9.90 -0.55
CA GLN A 42 -21.43 -8.94 -0.23
C GLN A 42 -21.27 -7.60 -0.97
N ARG A 43 -20.22 -7.42 -1.79
CA ARG A 43 -19.78 -6.09 -2.30
C ARG A 43 -20.77 -5.32 -3.18
N GLY A 44 -21.94 -5.88 -3.45
CA GLY A 44 -22.95 -5.36 -4.38
C GLY A 44 -22.52 -5.49 -5.84
N THR A 45 -23.40 -5.07 -6.74
CA THR A 45 -23.12 -4.91 -8.19
C THR A 45 -23.22 -3.43 -8.55
N ARG A 46 -22.97 -3.07 -9.82
CA ARG A 46 -23.22 -1.68 -10.26
C ARG A 46 -24.72 -1.35 -10.28
N GLN A 47 -25.54 -2.35 -10.56
CA GLN A 47 -26.99 -2.26 -10.63
C GLN A 47 -27.61 -2.24 -9.23
N GLU A 48 -27.00 -2.96 -8.28
CA GLU A 48 -27.42 -3.02 -6.88
C GLU A 48 -26.23 -2.65 -5.97
N PRO A 49 -25.93 -1.35 -5.87
CA PRO A 49 -24.83 -0.89 -5.04
C PRO A 49 -25.17 -1.09 -3.57
N VAL A 50 -24.19 -1.58 -2.82
CA VAL A 50 -24.26 -1.67 -1.36
C VAL A 50 -23.46 -0.51 -0.78
N ASP A 51 -24.00 0.14 0.26
CA ASP A 51 -23.25 1.13 1.01
C ASP A 51 -22.24 0.47 1.96
N TRP A 52 -21.00 0.95 1.89
CA TRP A 52 -19.84 0.51 2.67
C TRP A 52 -19.11 1.66 3.35
N SER A 53 -19.69 2.87 3.31
CA SER A 53 -19.07 4.09 3.79
C SER A 53 -18.89 4.13 5.30
N ASP A 54 -19.74 3.40 6.06
CA ASP A 54 -19.70 3.33 7.52
C ASP A 54 -19.36 1.91 8.04
N PRO A 55 -18.07 1.60 8.27
CA PRO A 55 -17.65 0.34 8.87
C PRO A 55 -18.18 0.09 10.29
N ASP A 56 -18.46 1.13 11.07
CA ASP A 56 -19.04 0.94 12.41
C ASP A 56 -20.47 0.38 12.32
N ALA A 57 -21.23 0.75 11.28
CA ALA A 57 -22.55 0.17 11.01
C ALA A 57 -22.47 -1.18 10.28
N TRP A 58 -21.71 -1.30 9.19
CA TRP A 58 -21.79 -2.50 8.36
C TRP A 58 -21.03 -3.70 8.93
N ILE A 59 -19.94 -3.50 9.71
CA ILE A 59 -19.19 -4.65 10.26
C ILE A 59 -20.09 -5.47 11.20
N PRO A 60 -20.80 -4.89 12.19
CA PRO A 60 -21.71 -5.65 13.05
C PRO A 60 -22.93 -6.19 12.32
N GLY A 61 -23.45 -5.47 11.31
CA GLY A 61 -24.64 -5.87 10.57
C GLY A 61 -24.41 -6.97 9.52
N ARG A 62 -23.19 -7.10 8.99
CA ARG A 62 -22.87 -8.02 7.87
C ARG A 62 -22.02 -9.21 8.24
N LEU A 63 -21.31 -9.13 9.37
CA LEU A 63 -20.40 -10.17 9.84
C LEU A 63 -20.83 -10.69 11.21
N SER A 64 -20.47 -11.93 11.51
CA SER A 64 -20.75 -12.57 12.80
C SER A 64 -19.55 -13.39 13.29
N GLY A 65 -19.58 -13.79 14.56
CA GLY A 65 -18.54 -14.63 15.18
C GLY A 65 -17.14 -14.04 15.10
N GLU A 66 -16.14 -14.91 14.93
CA GLU A 66 -14.72 -14.54 14.85
C GLU A 66 -14.41 -13.60 13.67
N GLY A 67 -15.12 -13.74 12.55
CA GLY A 67 -14.90 -12.87 11.39
C GLY A 67 -15.31 -11.41 11.67
N ARG A 68 -16.40 -11.21 12.44
CA ARG A 68 -16.75 -9.87 12.94
C ARG A 68 -15.69 -9.35 13.90
N ALA A 69 -15.22 -10.19 14.81
CA ALA A 69 -14.19 -9.80 15.78
C ALA A 69 -12.90 -9.36 15.06
N LEU A 70 -12.45 -10.13 14.05
CA LEU A 70 -11.29 -9.78 13.23
C LEU A 70 -11.49 -8.48 12.45
N ALA A 71 -12.66 -8.29 11.81
CA ALA A 71 -12.97 -7.07 11.08
C ALA A 71 -12.98 -5.83 11.99
N LEU A 72 -13.58 -5.95 13.18
CA LEU A 72 -13.57 -4.88 14.19
C LEU A 72 -12.17 -4.63 14.73
N ARG A 73 -11.34 -5.65 14.91
CA ARG A 73 -9.94 -5.52 15.32
C ARG A 73 -9.17 -4.66 14.32
N ILE A 74 -9.18 -5.04 13.03
CA ILE A 74 -8.53 -4.29 11.95
C ILE A 74 -9.00 -2.83 11.91
N TRP A 75 -10.31 -2.61 12.02
CA TRP A 75 -10.90 -1.27 11.97
C TRP A 75 -10.53 -0.40 13.18
N ARG A 76 -10.63 -0.94 14.40
CA ARG A 76 -10.41 -0.18 15.64
C ARG A 76 -8.92 0.04 15.94
N GLU A 77 -8.09 -0.99 15.78
CA GLU A 77 -6.64 -0.88 16.00
C GLU A 77 -5.96 0.03 14.97
N SER A 78 -6.57 0.18 13.79
CA SER A 78 -6.15 1.17 12.80
C SER A 78 -6.67 2.58 13.07
N LYS A 79 -7.26 2.84 14.25
CA LYS A 79 -7.90 4.13 14.58
C LYS A 79 -8.91 4.56 13.51
N ARG A 80 -9.64 3.61 12.93
CA ARG A 80 -10.61 3.85 11.86
C ARG A 80 -9.99 4.33 10.54
N GLU A 81 -8.76 3.93 10.24
CA GLU A 81 -8.09 4.30 8.99
C GLU A 81 -8.09 3.15 7.97
N LEU A 82 -8.00 1.91 8.42
CA LEU A 82 -7.99 0.73 7.56
C LEU A 82 -9.34 0.00 7.63
N THR A 83 -10.15 0.18 6.60
CA THR A 83 -11.38 -0.61 6.44
C THR A 83 -11.06 -2.04 6.00
N PRO A 84 -11.66 -3.07 6.63
CA PRO A 84 -11.48 -4.46 6.25
C PRO A 84 -11.90 -4.76 4.80
N ARG A 85 -12.65 -3.86 4.13
CA ARG A 85 -13.00 -3.95 2.71
C ARG A 85 -11.84 -3.65 1.76
N TYR A 86 -10.81 -2.93 2.19
CA TYR A 86 -9.73 -2.46 1.31
C TYR A 86 -8.35 -2.99 1.72
N VAL A 87 -8.29 -4.26 2.16
CA VAL A 87 -7.05 -4.89 2.63
C VAL A 87 -6.21 -5.56 1.53
N ARG A 88 -6.75 -5.73 0.31
CA ARG A 88 -6.07 -6.43 -0.79
C ARG A 88 -4.66 -5.88 -1.07
N GLY A 89 -4.54 -4.55 -1.18
CA GLY A 89 -3.26 -3.90 -1.44
C GLY A 89 -2.22 -4.15 -0.36
N SER A 90 -2.64 -4.12 0.91
CA SER A 90 -1.77 -4.44 2.04
C SER A 90 -1.36 -5.90 2.04
N TRP A 91 -2.29 -6.83 1.79
CA TRP A 91 -1.98 -8.25 1.64
C TRP A 91 -0.94 -8.47 0.54
N ASP A 92 -1.21 -7.98 -0.68
CA ASP A 92 -0.33 -8.14 -1.84
C ASP A 92 1.08 -7.57 -1.60
N LEU A 93 1.18 -6.42 -0.93
CA LEU A 93 2.48 -5.83 -0.58
C LEU A 93 3.22 -6.67 0.47
N THR A 94 2.54 -7.04 1.56
CA THR A 94 3.19 -7.71 2.69
C THR A 94 3.67 -9.11 2.36
N THR A 95 2.95 -9.87 1.54
CA THR A 95 3.39 -11.20 1.13
C THR A 95 4.49 -11.14 0.08
N LYS A 96 4.43 -10.17 -0.84
CA LYS A 96 5.45 -9.97 -1.89
C LYS A 96 6.81 -9.58 -1.31
N HIS A 97 6.81 -8.74 -0.28
CA HIS A 97 8.03 -8.21 0.33
C HIS A 97 8.43 -8.93 1.62
N ASP A 98 7.87 -10.13 1.84
CA ASP A 98 8.12 -10.98 3.00
C ASP A 98 8.03 -10.24 4.35
N LEU A 99 7.01 -9.40 4.50
CA LEU A 99 6.71 -8.69 5.75
C LEU A 99 5.74 -9.46 6.65
N LEU A 100 5.01 -10.42 6.07
CA LEU A 100 4.04 -11.27 6.75
C LEU A 100 4.16 -12.69 6.21
N THR A 101 4.32 -13.66 7.12
CA THR A 101 4.43 -15.08 6.79
C THR A 101 3.42 -15.92 7.58
N ARG A 102 3.46 -17.24 7.38
CA ARG A 102 2.64 -18.22 8.11
C ARG A 102 3.55 -19.09 8.97
N ASP A 103 3.21 -19.27 10.24
CA ASP A 103 3.89 -20.22 11.11
C ASP A 103 3.42 -21.68 10.85
N ALA A 104 4.01 -22.63 11.56
CA ALA A 104 3.70 -24.06 11.43
C ALA A 104 2.23 -24.41 11.78
N GLN A 105 1.52 -23.53 12.48
CA GLN A 105 0.12 -23.69 12.84
C GLN A 105 -0.83 -22.88 11.91
N ASP A 106 -0.31 -22.36 10.80
CA ASP A 106 -1.03 -21.52 9.83
C ASP A 106 -1.57 -20.22 10.47
N ASN A 107 -0.89 -19.68 11.49
CA ASN A 107 -1.11 -18.32 11.96
C ASN A 107 -0.24 -17.34 11.18
N LEU A 108 -0.78 -16.17 10.91
CA LEU A 108 -0.05 -15.07 10.31
C LEU A 108 0.92 -14.48 11.35
N ARG A 109 2.16 -14.28 10.93
CA ARG A 109 3.23 -13.71 11.75
C ARG A 109 3.95 -12.61 11.00
N VAL A 110 4.16 -11.48 11.68
CA VAL A 110 5.07 -10.44 11.18
C VAL A 110 6.49 -11.00 11.19
N THR A 111 7.16 -10.97 10.03
CA THR A 111 8.54 -11.46 9.89
C THR A 111 9.53 -10.48 10.55
N GLU A 112 10.78 -10.88 10.72
CA GLU A 112 11.84 -9.94 11.15
C GLU A 112 11.92 -8.73 10.21
N ARG A 113 11.83 -8.96 8.89
CA ARG A 113 11.78 -7.90 7.87
C ARG A 113 10.57 -6.99 8.06
N GLY A 114 9.41 -7.55 8.40
CA GLY A 114 8.21 -6.81 8.79
C GLY A 114 8.41 -5.97 10.05
N GLN A 115 9.11 -6.49 11.07
CA GLN A 115 9.44 -5.74 12.29
C GLN A 115 10.37 -4.57 11.99
N ARG A 116 11.39 -4.74 11.13
CA ARG A 116 12.25 -3.63 10.70
C ARG A 116 11.48 -2.56 9.91
N PHE A 117 10.56 -2.98 9.03
CA PHE A 117 9.65 -2.05 8.33
C PHE A 117 8.77 -1.21 9.29
N PHE A 118 8.46 -1.74 10.47
CA PHE A 118 7.77 -0.99 11.53
C PHE A 118 8.69 -0.03 12.27
N ALA A 119 9.84 -0.54 12.72
CA ALA A 119 10.74 0.17 13.62
C ALA A 119 11.53 1.28 12.93
N GLU A 120 11.79 1.14 11.62
CA GLU A 120 12.64 2.02 10.84
C GLU A 120 11.86 2.60 9.63
N PRO A 121 11.00 3.64 9.81
CA PRO A 121 10.15 4.16 8.75
C PRO A 121 10.86 4.74 7.52
N GLU A 122 12.15 5.04 7.64
CA GLU A 122 13.06 5.49 6.57
C GLU A 122 14.29 4.58 6.46
N GLY A 123 14.21 3.37 7.03
CA GLY A 123 15.30 2.40 7.03
C GLY A 123 15.45 1.65 5.71
N GLN A 124 16.45 0.79 5.66
CA GLN A 124 16.83 0.01 4.49
C GLN A 124 15.66 -0.78 3.89
N ILE A 125 14.88 -1.49 4.72
CA ILE A 125 13.73 -2.29 4.23
C ILE A 125 12.73 -1.42 3.47
N VAL A 126 12.48 -0.21 3.95
CA VAL A 126 11.57 0.74 3.31
C VAL A 126 12.16 1.22 1.98
N ALA A 127 13.45 1.54 1.94
CA ALA A 127 14.15 1.97 0.72
C ALA A 127 14.19 0.87 -0.36
N GLU A 128 14.38 -0.39 0.03
CA GLU A 128 14.34 -1.54 -0.88
C GLU A 128 12.96 -1.70 -1.51
N ILE A 129 11.89 -1.62 -0.70
CA ILE A 129 10.51 -1.68 -1.20
C ILE A 129 10.22 -0.46 -2.09
N ASP A 130 10.65 0.74 -1.72
CA ASP A 130 10.48 1.95 -2.53
C ASP A 130 11.18 1.84 -3.89
N THR A 131 12.35 1.22 -3.94
CA THR A 131 13.11 0.95 -5.16
C THR A 131 12.40 -0.08 -6.04
N TYR A 132 11.92 -1.18 -5.45
CA TYR A 132 11.19 -2.20 -6.18
C TYR A 132 9.86 -1.64 -6.71
N GLU A 133 9.10 -0.97 -5.86
CA GLU A 133 7.73 -0.51 -6.15
C GLU A 133 7.68 0.74 -7.03
N GLY A 134 8.82 1.33 -7.38
CA GLY A 134 8.92 2.52 -8.23
C GLY A 134 8.56 3.82 -7.50
N ILE A 135 8.58 3.83 -6.16
CA ILE A 135 8.35 5.02 -5.35
C ILE A 135 9.49 6.02 -5.54
N PHE A 136 10.74 5.56 -5.52
CA PHE A 136 11.89 6.43 -5.80
C PHE A 136 11.87 6.99 -7.22
N THR A 137 11.50 6.18 -8.22
CA THR A 137 11.33 6.64 -9.59
C THR A 137 10.33 7.80 -9.65
N LEU A 138 9.15 7.64 -9.04
CA LEU A 138 8.14 8.70 -9.03
C LEU A 138 8.61 9.94 -8.25
N LEU A 139 9.24 9.76 -7.10
CA LEU A 139 9.75 10.87 -6.30
C LEU A 139 10.80 11.69 -7.06
N ARG A 140 11.69 11.04 -7.83
CA ARG A 140 12.64 11.72 -8.72
C ARG A 140 11.94 12.51 -9.83
N VAL A 141 10.95 11.91 -10.49
CA VAL A 141 10.16 12.60 -11.53
C VAL A 141 9.49 13.86 -10.96
N VAL A 142 8.91 13.80 -9.76
CA VAL A 142 8.32 14.99 -9.12
C VAL A 142 9.38 16.01 -8.72
N ALA A 143 10.56 15.58 -8.27
CA ALA A 143 11.65 16.50 -7.93
C ALA A 143 12.24 17.22 -9.15
N GLU A 144 12.32 16.53 -10.29
CA GLU A 144 12.91 17.06 -11.53
C GLU A 144 11.94 17.94 -12.31
N ARG A 145 10.63 17.64 -12.26
CA ARG A 145 9.59 18.33 -13.06
C ARG A 145 8.62 19.18 -12.25
N GLY A 146 8.63 19.05 -10.94
CA GLY A 146 7.72 19.76 -10.05
C GLY A 146 8.12 21.22 -9.82
N PRO A 147 7.18 22.08 -9.39
CA PRO A 147 5.77 21.77 -9.14
C PRO A 147 4.97 21.54 -10.44
N GLY A 148 4.12 20.50 -10.47
CA GLY A 148 3.34 20.13 -11.67
C GLY A 148 2.04 19.40 -11.35
N LYS A 149 1.09 19.39 -12.29
CA LYS A 149 -0.15 18.61 -12.20
C LYS A 149 0.16 17.12 -12.42
N ARG A 150 -0.78 16.25 -12.03
CA ARG A 150 -0.67 14.80 -12.27
C ARG A 150 -0.39 14.43 -13.73
N GLY A 151 -0.93 15.20 -14.68
CA GLY A 151 -0.71 15.00 -16.12
C GLY A 151 0.75 15.21 -16.53
N ASP A 152 1.50 16.05 -15.81
CA ASP A 152 2.88 16.41 -16.16
C ASP A 152 3.87 15.29 -15.81
N PHE A 153 3.53 14.43 -14.84
CA PHE A 153 4.34 13.26 -14.42
C PHE A 153 3.92 11.95 -15.12
N LEU A 154 2.74 11.93 -15.75
CA LEU A 154 2.20 10.71 -16.35
C LEU A 154 3.06 10.17 -17.52
N PRO A 155 3.67 11.01 -18.39
CA PRO A 155 4.54 10.53 -19.46
C PRO A 155 5.74 9.73 -18.93
N ASP A 156 6.50 10.25 -17.96
CA ASP A 156 7.68 9.57 -17.40
C ASP A 156 7.29 8.31 -16.63
N TRP A 157 6.19 8.38 -15.87
CA TRP A 157 5.68 7.20 -15.18
C TRP A 157 5.23 6.11 -16.18
N THR A 158 4.59 6.49 -17.27
CA THR A 158 4.18 5.56 -18.34
C THR A 158 5.39 4.91 -19.00
N ALA A 159 6.43 5.69 -19.30
CA ALA A 159 7.67 5.17 -19.83
C ALA A 159 8.31 4.16 -18.86
N TYR A 160 8.43 4.51 -17.57
CA TYR A 160 8.93 3.59 -16.55
C TYR A 160 8.12 2.29 -16.49
N CYS A 161 6.78 2.36 -16.44
CA CYS A 161 5.94 1.16 -16.38
C CYS A 161 6.14 0.25 -17.59
N ARG A 162 6.17 0.80 -18.81
CA ARG A 162 6.31 0.01 -20.04
C ARG A 162 7.71 -0.60 -20.20
N THR A 163 8.73 0.03 -19.64
CA THR A 163 10.12 -0.44 -19.74
C THR A 163 10.49 -1.45 -18.65
N PHE A 164 10.01 -1.27 -17.42
CA PHE A 164 10.53 -1.99 -16.25
C PHE A 164 9.48 -2.85 -15.53
N THR A 165 8.24 -2.89 -16.00
CA THR A 165 7.14 -3.57 -15.30
C THR A 165 6.25 -4.36 -16.26
N THR A 166 5.36 -5.18 -15.72
CA THR A 166 4.36 -5.92 -16.51
C THR A 166 3.18 -5.05 -16.99
N TRP A 167 3.10 -3.78 -16.58
CA TRP A 167 1.93 -2.94 -16.84
C TRP A 167 1.95 -2.25 -18.19
N HIS A 168 0.95 -2.55 -19.02
CA HIS A 168 0.75 -1.96 -20.35
C HIS A 168 -0.56 -1.17 -20.48
N ALA A 169 -1.58 -1.51 -19.68
CA ALA A 169 -2.89 -0.89 -19.72
C ALA A 169 -2.89 0.52 -19.11
N GLU A 170 -3.39 1.52 -19.84
CA GLU A 170 -3.39 2.91 -19.38
C GLU A 170 -4.15 3.14 -18.07
N THR A 171 -5.27 2.46 -17.88
CA THR A 171 -6.10 2.60 -16.66
C THR A 171 -5.35 2.14 -15.42
N LEU A 172 -4.54 1.09 -15.55
CA LEU A 172 -3.70 0.56 -14.49
C LEU A 172 -2.53 1.50 -14.20
N ILE A 173 -1.83 1.99 -15.23
CA ILE A 173 -0.72 2.96 -15.10
C ILE A 173 -1.20 4.26 -14.45
N LYS A 174 -2.35 4.80 -14.88
CA LYS A 174 -2.95 5.99 -14.27
C LYS A 174 -3.27 5.73 -12.80
N SER A 175 -3.90 4.60 -12.47
CA SER A 175 -4.26 4.28 -11.09
C SER A 175 -3.04 4.08 -10.20
N SER A 176 -2.00 3.42 -10.72
CA SER A 176 -0.76 3.15 -9.97
C SER A 176 0.01 4.42 -9.65
N LEU A 177 0.04 5.40 -10.57
CA LEU A 177 0.58 6.74 -10.31
C LEU A 177 -0.12 7.40 -9.12
N ARG A 178 -1.46 7.35 -9.10
CA ARG A 178 -2.26 7.94 -8.00
C ARG A 178 -1.89 7.30 -6.66
N PHE A 179 -1.85 5.96 -6.59
CA PHE A 179 -1.59 5.26 -5.33
C PHE A 179 -0.20 5.56 -4.77
N ARG A 180 0.82 5.60 -5.63
CA ARG A 180 2.20 5.95 -5.25
C ARG A 180 2.34 7.41 -4.84
N MET A 181 1.66 8.32 -5.55
CA MET A 181 1.59 9.72 -5.16
C MET A 181 0.96 9.90 -3.76
N LEU A 182 -0.12 9.17 -3.47
CA LEU A 182 -0.74 9.21 -2.13
C LEU A 182 0.19 8.69 -1.04
N ASN A 183 0.99 7.64 -1.32
CA ASN A 183 2.00 7.16 -0.37
C ASN A 183 3.08 8.22 -0.11
N LEU A 184 3.59 8.88 -1.15
CA LEU A 184 4.57 9.97 -1.02
C LEU A 184 4.02 11.16 -0.21
N ILE A 185 2.74 11.50 -0.38
CA ILE A 185 2.06 12.54 0.38
C ILE A 185 1.88 12.13 1.85
N ASP A 186 1.44 10.90 2.10
CA ASP A 186 1.26 10.37 3.47
C ASP A 186 2.57 10.38 4.28
N ARG A 187 3.70 10.26 3.59
CA ARG A 187 5.05 10.33 4.17
C ARG A 187 5.66 11.73 4.18
N GLY A 188 4.96 12.73 3.64
CA GLY A 188 5.41 14.12 3.62
C GLY A 188 6.53 14.42 2.62
N TYR A 189 6.83 13.52 1.68
CA TYR A 189 7.88 13.73 0.66
C TYR A 189 7.40 14.52 -0.55
N VAL A 190 6.09 14.48 -0.80
CA VAL A 190 5.41 15.29 -1.80
C VAL A 190 4.30 16.05 -1.11
N ILE A 191 4.14 17.32 -1.48
CA ILE A 191 3.03 18.17 -1.03
C ILE A 191 2.10 18.48 -2.19
N ARG A 192 0.80 18.60 -1.89
CA ARG A 192 -0.21 19.07 -2.83
C ARG A 192 -0.40 20.58 -2.67
N LEU A 193 -0.18 21.32 -3.75
CA LEU A 193 -0.36 22.77 -3.85
C LEU A 193 -1.54 23.05 -4.79
N GLY A 194 -2.76 22.98 -4.25
CA GLY A 194 -3.99 23.03 -5.06
C GLY A 194 -4.10 21.83 -6.02
N GLN A 195 -3.89 22.05 -7.32
CA GLN A 195 -3.90 21.00 -8.34
C GLN A 195 -2.49 20.51 -8.73
N ALA A 196 -1.45 21.15 -8.22
CA ALA A 196 -0.06 20.78 -8.45
C ALA A 196 0.48 19.93 -7.29
N TYR A 197 1.56 19.21 -7.57
CA TYR A 197 2.35 18.44 -6.64
C TYR A 197 3.80 18.92 -6.75
N GLY A 198 4.48 19.03 -5.61
CA GLY A 198 5.90 19.37 -5.54
C GLY A 198 6.60 18.56 -4.47
N THR A 199 7.90 18.36 -4.64
CA THR A 199 8.74 17.66 -3.65
C THR A 199 9.03 18.57 -2.47
N THR A 200 9.08 18.01 -1.26
CA THR A 200 9.46 18.72 -0.03
C THR A 200 10.94 18.55 0.27
N ASP A 201 11.48 19.32 1.22
CA ASP A 201 12.86 19.13 1.70
C ASP A 201 13.09 17.71 2.24
N ALA A 202 12.09 17.14 2.92
CA ALA A 202 12.14 15.76 3.39
C ALA A 202 12.23 14.77 2.21
N GLY A 203 11.47 14.99 1.13
CA GLY A 203 11.55 14.19 -0.08
C GLY A 203 12.92 14.27 -0.77
N LEU A 204 13.52 15.46 -0.84
CA LEU A 204 14.86 15.66 -1.39
C LEU A 204 15.94 15.00 -0.53
N SER A 205 15.85 15.12 0.79
CA SER A 205 16.75 14.45 1.73
C SER A 205 16.64 12.93 1.62
N TYR A 206 15.43 12.39 1.50
CA TYR A 206 15.21 10.95 1.32
C TYR A 206 15.80 10.44 0.00
N LEU A 207 15.67 11.20 -1.10
CA LEU A 207 16.34 10.89 -2.37
C LEU A 207 17.87 10.84 -2.22
N LYS A 208 18.46 11.80 -1.50
CA LYS A 208 19.92 11.83 -1.26
C LYS A 208 20.38 10.64 -0.42
N ALA A 209 19.63 10.27 0.61
CA ALA A 209 19.94 9.15 1.49
C ALA A 209 19.76 7.77 0.83
N SER A 210 18.94 7.68 -0.23
CA SER A 210 18.62 6.40 -0.89
C SER A 210 19.84 5.62 -1.36
N ALA A 211 20.88 6.28 -1.86
CA ALA A 211 22.11 5.62 -2.30
C ALA A 211 22.85 4.92 -1.14
N SER A 212 22.88 5.56 0.03
CA SER A 212 23.50 4.98 1.24
C SER A 212 22.68 3.84 1.81
N LEU A 213 21.34 3.97 1.82
CA LEU A 213 20.42 2.94 2.33
C LEU A 213 20.43 1.66 1.48
N MET A 214 20.71 1.77 0.18
CA MET A 214 20.77 0.63 -0.74
C MET A 214 22.15 -0.03 -0.81
N SER A 215 23.16 0.52 -0.12
CA SER A 215 24.55 0.01 -0.12
C SER A 215 24.98 -0.66 1.19
N GLY A 216 24.13 -0.62 2.22
CA GLY A 216 24.34 -1.30 3.52
C GLY A 216 23.58 -2.61 3.58
#